data_AF-A0A327P703-F1
#
_entry.id   AF-A0A327P703-F1
#
_cell.length_a   1.000
_cell.length_b   1.000
_cell.length_c   1.000
_cell.angle_alpha   90.00
_cell.angle_beta   90.00
_cell.angle_gamma   90.00
#
_symmetry.space_group_name_H-M   'P 1'
#
loop_
_entity.id
_entity.type
_entity.pdbx_description
1 polymer ?
#
loop_
_entity_poly.entity_id
_entity_poly.type
_entity_poly.pdbx_seq_one_letter_code
_entity_poly.pdbx_strand_id
1 'polypeptide(L)'
;MKTQKTILSLALIAGLSFSLIACGEKKQEDHTMGSEDHNAMSESMDNMDKGMDMSGPATKTDLIDEYLEIKTALGNNSKEEAAKAATKLAEYAKTISFDQLTDEKKSEVSSILEVIQEHSEHIAKSEMDHQIEHFEAMGKDFTDLLAIVGSDRKLYQQQCPMYNKNEGGIWLSDSEEIKNPLFAGKMKTCGAVKQVIEIG
;
A
#
# COMPACT_ATOMS: atom_id res chain seq x y z
N MET A 1 -53.72 -20.65 21.89
CA MET A 1 -55.03 -20.35 21.26
C MET A 1 -54.93 -18.99 20.58
N LYS A 2 -55.28 -18.94 19.29
CA LYS A 2 -55.68 -17.76 18.47
C LYS A 2 -54.62 -16.70 18.16
N THR A 3 -54.38 -16.22 16.93
CA THR A 3 -54.67 -16.63 15.53
C THR A 3 -54.02 -15.57 14.62
N GLN A 4 -53.44 -16.02 13.50
CA GLN A 4 -53.15 -15.37 12.21
C GLN A 4 -53.63 -13.92 11.93
N LYS A 5 -52.87 -13.19 11.09
CA LYS A 5 -53.28 -12.89 9.69
C LYS A 5 -52.15 -12.31 8.81
N THR A 6 -51.95 -12.98 7.68
CA THR A 6 -51.17 -12.67 6.48
C THR A 6 -51.77 -11.50 5.69
N ILE A 7 -50.98 -10.66 5.02
CA ILE A 7 -51.35 -10.03 3.73
C ILE A 7 -50.12 -9.94 2.81
N LEU A 8 -50.16 -10.72 1.72
CA LEU A 8 -49.38 -10.57 0.49
C LEU A 8 -49.80 -9.27 -0.24
N SER A 9 -48.87 -8.60 -0.91
CA SER A 9 -49.20 -7.75 -2.06
C SER A 9 -48.10 -7.85 -3.12
N LEU A 10 -48.42 -8.57 -4.19
CA LEU A 10 -47.74 -8.54 -5.48
C LEU A 10 -48.00 -7.18 -6.13
N ALA A 11 -46.97 -6.56 -6.71
CA ALA A 11 -47.13 -5.60 -7.80
C ALA A 11 -46.13 -5.94 -8.92
N LEU A 12 -46.63 -6.63 -9.94
CA LEU A 12 -46.04 -6.79 -11.25
C LEU A 12 -46.15 -5.46 -12.00
N ILE A 13 -45.04 -4.89 -12.43
CA ILE A 13 -45.04 -3.89 -13.50
C ILE A 13 -44.04 -4.35 -14.56
N ALA A 14 -44.60 -4.91 -15.63
CA ALA A 14 -43.92 -5.11 -16.90
C ALA A 14 -43.85 -3.79 -17.66
N GLY A 15 -42.71 -3.53 -18.30
CA GLY A 15 -42.50 -2.34 -19.13
C GLY A 15 -41.26 -2.49 -20.02
N LEU A 16 -41.31 -3.43 -20.95
CA LEU A 16 -40.36 -3.54 -22.05
C LEU A 16 -40.57 -2.38 -23.03
N SER A 17 -39.60 -1.47 -23.13
CA SER A 17 -39.53 -0.47 -24.20
C SER A 17 -38.20 -0.64 -24.93
N PHE A 18 -38.21 -1.49 -25.96
CA PHE A 18 -37.14 -1.51 -26.97
C PHE A 18 -37.36 -0.32 -27.91
N SER A 19 -36.38 0.56 -28.02
CA SER A 19 -36.26 1.51 -29.13
C SER A 19 -34.91 1.27 -29.79
N LEU A 20 -34.92 0.56 -30.91
CA LEU A 20 -33.82 0.54 -31.86
C LEU A 20 -34.17 1.55 -32.96
N ILE A 21 -33.43 2.66 -32.99
CA ILE A 21 -33.35 3.51 -34.18
C ILE A 21 -31.89 3.47 -34.62
N ALA A 22 -31.67 2.80 -35.75
CA ALA A 22 -30.46 2.87 -36.54
C ALA A 22 -30.76 3.74 -37.76
N CYS A 23 -29.93 4.75 -38.03
CA CYS A 23 -29.65 5.26 -39.37
C CYS A 23 -28.43 6.17 -39.34
N GLY A 24 -27.52 5.97 -40.29
CA GLY A 24 -26.24 6.64 -40.39
C GLY A 24 -26.19 7.83 -41.36
N GLU A 25 -25.10 8.58 -41.16
CA GLU A 25 -24.30 9.43 -42.05
C GLU A 25 -24.79 10.78 -42.63
N LYS A 26 -23.96 11.79 -42.30
CA LYS A 26 -23.44 12.94 -43.07
C LYS A 26 -24.32 14.17 -43.34
N LYS A 27 -23.98 15.29 -42.67
CA LYS A 27 -23.33 16.47 -43.31
C LYS A 27 -22.87 17.54 -42.28
N GLN A 28 -21.79 18.22 -42.67
CA GLN A 28 -21.06 19.34 -42.05
C GLN A 28 -21.84 20.66 -41.97
N GLU A 29 -21.42 21.53 -41.03
CA GLU A 29 -21.13 22.99 -41.11
C GLU A 29 -21.16 23.56 -39.66
N ASP A 30 -20.04 23.87 -39.00
CA ASP A 30 -19.14 25.05 -39.02
C ASP A 30 -19.61 26.25 -38.16
N HIS A 31 -18.62 26.96 -37.57
CA HIS A 31 -18.61 28.21 -36.77
C HIS A 31 -18.65 28.00 -35.23
N THR A 32 -17.73 28.47 -34.37
CA THR A 32 -16.60 29.42 -34.46
C THR A 32 -15.70 29.28 -33.20
N MET A 33 -14.41 29.61 -33.40
CA MET A 33 -13.26 29.90 -32.52
C MET A 33 -13.44 30.11 -31.00
N GLY A 34 -12.45 29.58 -30.27
CA GLY A 34 -11.98 30.05 -28.97
C GLY A 34 -10.75 29.25 -28.49
N SER A 35 -9.54 29.73 -28.81
CA SER A 35 -8.27 29.22 -28.32
C SER A 35 -7.93 29.84 -26.97
N GLU A 36 -7.63 29.04 -25.94
CA GLU A 36 -6.71 29.43 -24.87
C GLU A 36 -5.85 28.23 -24.46
N ASP A 37 -4.54 28.45 -24.50
CA ASP A 37 -3.46 27.57 -24.08
C ASP A 37 -3.50 27.25 -22.58
N HIS A 38 -3.35 25.96 -22.22
CA HIS A 38 -2.66 25.59 -20.98
C HIS A 38 -1.79 24.35 -21.20
N ASN A 39 -0.52 24.64 -21.42
CA ASN A 39 0.62 23.75 -21.30
C ASN A 39 0.85 23.43 -19.81
N ALA A 40 0.88 22.16 -19.40
CA ALA A 40 1.79 21.62 -18.37
C ALA A 40 1.47 20.17 -17.97
N MET A 41 2.49 19.33 -18.14
CA MET A 41 2.83 18.12 -17.38
C MET A 41 1.75 17.02 -17.25
N SER A 42 1.70 16.19 -18.29
CA SER A 42 1.52 14.75 -18.09
C SER A 42 2.81 14.20 -17.47
N GLU A 43 2.87 14.12 -16.14
CA GLU A 43 3.85 13.27 -15.45
C GLU A 43 3.53 11.82 -15.85
N SER A 44 4.34 11.32 -16.77
CA SER A 44 4.50 9.92 -17.07
C SER A 44 4.87 9.19 -15.78
N MET A 45 3.89 8.51 -15.17
CA MET A 45 4.18 7.37 -14.31
C MET A 45 4.74 6.28 -15.23
N ASP A 46 6.05 6.37 -15.50
CA ASP A 46 6.83 5.24 -15.96
C ASP A 46 6.73 4.17 -14.87
N ASN A 47 5.73 3.30 -15.02
CA ASN A 47 5.73 1.98 -14.43
C ASN A 47 6.94 1.25 -15.02
N MET A 48 8.09 1.41 -14.36
CA MET A 48 9.14 0.41 -14.44
C MET A 48 8.59 -0.86 -13.79
N ASP A 49 7.93 -1.67 -14.60
CA ASP A 49 8.04 -3.12 -14.49
C ASP A 49 9.52 -3.48 -14.71
N LYS A 50 10.37 -3.16 -13.72
CA LYS A 50 11.60 -3.89 -13.55
C LYS A 50 11.14 -5.22 -12.96
N GLY A 51 11.02 -6.21 -13.82
CA GLY A 51 11.30 -7.57 -13.41
C GLY A 51 12.69 -7.56 -12.77
N MET A 52 12.75 -7.34 -11.45
CA MET A 52 13.97 -7.49 -10.68
C MET A 52 14.33 -8.97 -10.75
N ASP A 53 15.32 -9.24 -11.56
CA ASP A 53 16.10 -10.46 -11.51
C ASP A 53 16.66 -10.61 -10.08
N MET A 54 16.09 -11.53 -9.30
CA MET A 54 16.51 -11.88 -7.93
C MET A 54 17.84 -12.66 -7.94
N SER A 55 18.80 -12.24 -8.76
CA SER A 55 20.06 -12.96 -9.00
C SER A 55 21.23 -12.46 -8.14
N GLY A 56 21.00 -11.45 -7.29
CA GLY A 56 21.99 -10.91 -6.36
C GLY A 56 21.60 -11.08 -4.89
N PRO A 57 22.57 -11.01 -3.95
CA PRO A 57 22.26 -10.96 -2.53
C PRO A 57 21.42 -9.71 -2.24
N ALA A 58 20.37 -9.87 -1.45
CA ALA A 58 19.50 -8.78 -1.03
C ALA A 58 20.30 -7.67 -0.35
N THR A 59 19.94 -6.42 -0.63
CA THR A 59 20.54 -5.24 -0.04
C THR A 59 19.57 -4.56 0.93
N LYS A 60 20.11 -3.66 1.77
CA LYS A 60 19.29 -2.80 2.63
C LYS A 60 18.29 -1.97 1.81
N THR A 61 18.69 -1.50 0.63
CA THR A 61 17.83 -0.79 -0.31
C THR A 61 16.64 -1.65 -0.72
N ASP A 62 16.86 -2.92 -1.03
CA ASP A 62 15.79 -3.84 -1.44
C ASP A 62 14.76 -4.07 -0.31
N LEU A 63 15.21 -4.17 0.95
CA LEU A 63 14.30 -4.25 2.10
C LEU A 63 13.43 -2.99 2.25
N ILE A 64 14.07 -1.82 2.19
CA ILE A 64 13.37 -0.53 2.38
C ILE A 64 12.39 -0.30 1.22
N ASP A 65 12.79 -0.58 -0.01
CA ASP A 65 11.95 -0.40 -1.19
C ASP A 65 10.71 -1.30 -1.12
N GLU A 66 10.85 -2.60 -0.83
CA GLU A 66 9.68 -3.48 -0.77
C GLU A 66 8.77 -3.17 0.45
N TYR A 67 9.30 -2.71 1.58
CA TYR A 67 8.47 -2.19 2.68
C TYR A 67 7.63 -0.97 2.23
N LEU A 68 8.24 -0.04 1.50
CA LEU A 68 7.55 1.15 0.97
C LEU A 68 6.54 0.81 -0.13
N GLU A 69 6.77 -0.25 -0.90
CA GLU A 69 5.80 -0.80 -1.85
C GLU A 69 4.57 -1.39 -1.12
N ILE A 70 4.77 -2.16 -0.04
CA ILE A 70 3.65 -2.63 0.80
C ILE A 70 2.86 -1.43 1.35
N LYS A 71 3.53 -0.43 1.92
CA LYS A 71 2.90 0.82 2.40
C LYS A 71 2.02 1.44 1.32
N THR A 72 2.58 1.61 0.12
CA THR A 72 1.91 2.27 -1.00
C THR A 72 0.71 1.47 -1.49
N ALA A 73 0.85 0.15 -1.63
CA ALA A 73 -0.23 -0.75 -2.03
C ALA A 73 -1.40 -0.73 -1.02
N LEU A 74 -1.12 -0.82 0.28
CA LEU A 74 -2.15 -0.75 1.33
C LEU A 74 -2.86 0.62 1.34
N GLY A 75 -2.09 1.72 1.21
CA GLY A 75 -2.65 3.07 1.08
C GLY A 75 -3.51 3.29 -0.17
N ASN A 76 -3.34 2.44 -1.19
CA ASN A 76 -4.13 2.42 -2.41
C ASN A 76 -5.24 1.35 -2.41
N ASN A 77 -5.44 0.63 -1.30
CA ASN A 77 -6.41 -0.46 -1.20
C ASN A 77 -6.12 -1.60 -2.20
N SER A 78 -4.85 -1.92 -2.41
CA SER A 78 -4.37 -2.89 -3.41
C SER A 78 -3.81 -4.13 -2.69
N LYS A 79 -4.69 -5.13 -2.46
CA LYS A 79 -4.34 -6.33 -1.69
C LYS A 79 -3.26 -7.16 -2.38
N GLU A 80 -3.41 -7.32 -3.69
CA GLU A 80 -2.57 -8.17 -4.52
C GLU A 80 -1.16 -7.61 -4.67
N GLU A 81 -1.02 -6.29 -4.84
CA GLU A 81 0.26 -5.61 -4.91
C GLU A 81 0.97 -5.62 -3.56
N ALA A 82 0.24 -5.45 -2.45
CA ALA A 82 0.79 -5.58 -1.11
C ALA A 82 1.32 -7.00 -0.89
N ALA A 83 0.57 -8.03 -1.31
CA ALA A 83 0.99 -9.42 -1.22
C ALA A 83 2.23 -9.73 -2.08
N LYS A 84 2.31 -9.15 -3.29
CA LYS A 84 3.46 -9.29 -4.19
C LYS A 84 4.73 -8.69 -3.59
N ALA A 85 4.65 -7.45 -3.08
CA ALA A 85 5.78 -6.79 -2.44
C ALA A 85 6.22 -7.52 -1.17
N ALA A 86 5.26 -7.96 -0.34
CA ALA A 86 5.55 -8.75 0.85
C ALA A 86 6.22 -10.10 0.56
N THR A 87 5.85 -10.76 -0.55
CA THR A 87 6.52 -12.01 -0.97
C THR A 87 8.01 -11.77 -1.21
N LYS A 88 8.36 -10.70 -1.94
CA LYS A 88 9.76 -10.36 -2.18
C LYS A 88 10.47 -9.91 -0.90
N LEU A 89 9.81 -9.13 -0.05
CA LEU A 89 10.37 -8.70 1.22
C LEU A 89 10.72 -9.90 2.11
N ALA A 90 9.89 -10.94 2.15
CA ALA A 90 10.20 -12.18 2.85
C ALA A 90 11.46 -12.87 2.30
N GLU A 91 11.61 -12.92 0.96
CA GLU A 91 12.79 -13.49 0.31
C GLU A 91 14.07 -12.68 0.60
N TYR A 92 13.97 -11.35 0.59
CA TYR A 92 15.09 -10.48 0.92
C TYR A 92 15.47 -10.57 2.40
N ALA A 93 14.50 -10.54 3.31
CA ALA A 93 14.74 -10.66 4.75
C ALA A 93 15.44 -11.98 5.11
N LYS A 94 15.14 -13.05 4.38
CA LYS A 94 15.76 -14.37 4.53
C LYS A 94 17.22 -14.43 4.05
N THR A 95 17.59 -13.62 3.06
CA THR A 95 18.85 -13.78 2.31
C THR A 95 19.88 -12.68 2.57
N ILE A 96 19.44 -11.52 3.07
CA ILE A 96 20.33 -10.42 3.42
C ILE A 96 21.29 -10.81 4.56
N SER A 97 22.53 -10.31 4.49
CA SER A 97 23.50 -10.40 5.58
C SER A 97 24.14 -9.05 5.87
N PHE A 98 24.42 -8.80 7.14
CA PHE A 98 25.13 -7.61 7.63
C PHE A 98 26.48 -8.01 8.24
N ASP A 99 27.37 -8.53 7.41
CA ASP A 99 28.65 -9.15 7.83
C ASP A 99 29.59 -8.21 8.61
N GLN A 100 29.43 -6.90 8.43
CA GLN A 100 30.25 -5.85 9.06
C GLN A 100 29.86 -5.56 10.53
N LEU A 101 28.77 -6.14 11.03
CA LEU A 101 28.34 -5.96 12.42
C LEU A 101 29.13 -6.83 13.40
N THR A 102 29.10 -6.47 14.68
CA THR A 102 29.56 -7.32 15.78
C THR A 102 28.64 -8.54 15.95
N ASP A 103 29.11 -9.63 16.52
CA ASP A 103 28.32 -10.86 16.68
C ASP A 103 27.03 -10.64 17.48
N GLU A 104 27.07 -9.80 18.51
CA GLU A 104 25.89 -9.41 19.29
C GLU A 104 24.84 -8.71 18.40
N LYS A 105 25.26 -7.71 17.63
CA LYS A 105 24.37 -7.00 16.69
C LYS A 105 23.89 -7.89 15.56
N LYS A 106 24.70 -8.84 15.09
CA LYS A 106 24.27 -9.84 14.09
C LYS A 106 23.13 -10.69 14.63
N SER A 107 23.24 -11.18 15.86
CA SER A 107 22.17 -11.97 16.48
C SER A 107 20.88 -11.16 16.62
N GLU A 108 20.97 -9.91 17.06
CA GLU A 108 19.81 -9.03 17.20
C GLU A 108 19.15 -8.75 15.84
N VAL A 109 19.95 -8.38 14.84
CA VAL A 109 19.47 -8.14 13.47
C VAL A 109 18.84 -9.40 12.86
N SER A 110 19.44 -10.58 13.05
CA SER A 110 18.86 -11.84 12.57
C SER A 110 17.48 -12.11 13.19
N SER A 111 17.32 -11.89 14.49
CA SER A 111 16.00 -12.04 15.14
C SER A 111 14.97 -11.05 14.60
N ILE A 112 15.35 -9.80 14.34
CA ILE A 112 14.44 -8.81 13.75
C ILE A 112 14.06 -9.19 12.31
N LEU A 113 15.02 -9.66 11.51
CA LEU A 113 14.77 -10.11 10.14
C LEU A 113 13.84 -11.33 10.07
N GLU A 114 13.95 -12.27 11.03
CA GLU A 114 13.02 -13.39 11.14
C GLU A 114 11.58 -12.92 11.40
N VAL A 115 11.37 -11.92 12.26
CA VAL A 115 10.05 -11.34 12.53
C VAL A 115 9.52 -10.56 11.31
N ILE A 116 10.37 -9.78 10.64
CA ILE A 116 10.02 -9.09 9.39
C ILE A 116 9.61 -10.11 8.31
N GLN A 117 10.36 -11.21 8.18
CA GLN A 117 10.04 -12.29 7.26
C GLN A 117 8.67 -12.89 7.60
N GLU A 118 8.41 -13.23 8.87
CA GLU A 118 7.12 -13.78 9.31
C GLU A 118 5.95 -12.84 8.98
N HIS A 119 6.05 -11.55 9.34
CA HIS A 119 5.04 -10.56 8.98
C HIS A 119 4.83 -10.47 7.47
N SER A 120 5.90 -10.49 6.68
CA SER A 120 5.85 -10.45 5.22
C SER A 120 5.13 -11.68 4.64
N GLU A 121 5.42 -12.87 5.16
CA GLU A 121 4.74 -14.10 4.76
C GLU A 121 3.24 -14.10 5.10
N HIS A 122 2.86 -13.48 6.23
CA HIS A 122 1.47 -13.31 6.60
C HIS A 122 0.75 -12.30 5.69
N ILE A 123 1.36 -11.14 5.39
CA ILE A 123 0.79 -10.15 4.46
C ILE A 123 0.57 -10.79 3.08
N ALA A 124 1.52 -11.59 2.60
CA ALA A 124 1.45 -12.25 1.29
C ALA A 124 0.24 -13.19 1.12
N LYS A 125 -0.31 -13.72 2.22
CA LYS A 125 -1.35 -14.77 2.21
C LYS A 125 -2.68 -14.34 2.81
N SER A 126 -2.78 -13.11 3.29
CA SER A 126 -3.91 -12.65 4.11
C SER A 126 -4.85 -11.70 3.36
N GLU A 127 -6.06 -11.54 3.92
CA GLU A 127 -6.99 -10.50 3.51
C GLU A 127 -6.57 -9.11 4.03
N MET A 128 -7.11 -8.05 3.42
CA MET A 128 -6.68 -6.65 3.62
C MET A 128 -6.53 -6.24 5.09
N ASP A 129 -7.51 -6.55 5.93
CA ASP A 129 -7.46 -6.15 7.35
C ASP A 129 -6.25 -6.78 8.07
N HIS A 130 -5.98 -8.06 7.82
CA HIS A 130 -4.81 -8.75 8.37
C HIS A 130 -3.49 -8.30 7.73
N GLN A 131 -3.49 -7.92 6.44
CA GLN A 131 -2.32 -7.30 5.83
C GLN A 131 -1.93 -6.00 6.54
N ILE A 132 -2.93 -5.18 6.88
CA ILE A 132 -2.73 -3.92 7.60
C ILE A 132 -2.24 -4.17 9.03
N GLU A 133 -2.83 -5.13 9.74
CA GLU A 133 -2.39 -5.51 11.09
C GLU A 133 -0.91 -5.93 11.11
N HIS A 134 -0.51 -6.82 10.20
CA HIS A 134 0.88 -7.25 10.10
C HIS A 134 1.82 -6.14 9.61
N PHE A 135 1.37 -5.28 8.70
CA PHE A 135 2.17 -4.15 8.23
C PHE A 135 2.44 -3.12 9.34
N GLU A 136 1.44 -2.83 10.18
CA GLU A 136 1.60 -1.90 11.29
C GLU A 136 2.63 -2.41 12.30
N ALA A 137 2.53 -3.69 12.68
CA ALA A 137 3.51 -4.34 13.55
C ALA A 137 4.92 -4.31 12.93
N MET A 138 5.03 -4.66 11.64
CA MET A 138 6.28 -4.63 10.88
C MET A 138 6.93 -3.23 10.83
N GLY A 139 6.15 -2.15 10.90
CA GLY A 139 6.70 -0.79 10.98
C GLY A 139 7.60 -0.58 12.20
N LYS A 140 7.32 -1.26 13.32
CA LYS A 140 8.17 -1.21 14.51
C LYS A 140 9.46 -2.00 14.28
N ASP A 141 9.37 -3.19 13.70
CA ASP A 141 10.54 -4.03 13.42
C ASP A 141 11.50 -3.36 12.43
N PHE A 142 10.98 -2.67 11.42
CA PHE A 142 11.80 -1.85 10.52
C PHE A 142 12.47 -0.68 11.24
N THR A 143 11.76 -0.03 12.18
CA THR A 143 12.36 1.05 12.98
C THR A 143 13.53 0.53 13.82
N ASP A 144 13.35 -0.63 14.47
CA ASP A 144 14.37 -1.28 15.28
C ASP A 144 15.55 -1.76 14.41
N LEU A 145 15.28 -2.35 13.24
CA LEU A 145 16.31 -2.77 12.28
C LEU A 145 17.17 -1.57 11.85
N LEU A 146 16.54 -0.49 11.39
CA LEU A 146 17.23 0.68 10.86
C LEU A 146 18.01 1.45 11.94
N ALA A 147 17.63 1.34 13.21
CA ALA A 147 18.42 1.88 14.31
C ALA A 147 19.79 1.17 14.45
N ILE A 148 19.91 -0.07 13.97
CA ILE A 148 21.15 -0.87 14.05
C ILE A 148 21.95 -0.77 12.74
N VAL A 149 21.28 -0.95 11.60
CA VAL A 149 21.93 -1.09 10.28
C VAL A 149 21.98 0.22 9.48
N GLY A 150 21.40 1.30 10.02
CA GLY A 150 21.23 2.58 9.36
C GLY A 150 20.21 2.54 8.22
N SER A 151 20.01 3.66 7.53
CA SER A 151 19.12 3.80 6.37
C SER A 151 19.87 4.32 5.16
N ASP A 152 19.54 3.87 3.96
CA ASP A 152 20.17 4.38 2.72
C ASP A 152 19.60 5.74 2.28
N ARG A 153 18.47 6.15 2.86
CA ARG A 153 17.75 7.38 2.56
C ARG A 153 17.08 7.95 3.81
N LYS A 154 16.68 9.22 3.75
CA LYS A 154 15.87 9.84 4.79
C LYS A 154 14.49 9.18 4.82
N LEU A 155 14.06 8.75 6.00
CA LEU A 155 12.73 8.19 6.25
C LEU A 155 12.03 8.97 7.38
N TYR A 156 10.71 8.91 7.38
CA TYR A 156 9.84 9.58 8.33
C TYR A 156 9.00 8.52 9.01
N GLN A 157 9.16 8.35 10.31
CA GLN A 157 8.19 7.61 11.11
C GLN A 157 6.96 8.47 11.26
N GLN A 158 5.86 8.03 10.69
CA GLN A 158 4.55 8.66 10.76
C GLN A 158 3.63 7.85 11.67
N GLN A 159 2.64 8.52 12.26
CA GLN A 159 1.67 7.87 13.15
C GLN A 159 0.28 8.46 12.97
N CYS A 160 -0.74 7.61 12.86
CA CYS A 160 -2.14 7.99 12.94
C CYS A 160 -2.67 7.61 14.33
N PRO A 161 -3.08 8.58 15.18
CA PRO A 161 -3.54 8.29 16.55
C PRO A 161 -4.90 7.59 16.60
N MET A 162 -5.65 7.52 15.48
CA MET A 162 -6.98 6.91 15.42
C MET A 162 -6.96 5.42 15.07
N TYR A 163 -5.80 4.88 14.67
CA TYR A 163 -5.67 3.45 14.39
C TYR A 163 -5.87 2.61 15.65
N ASN A 164 -6.30 1.35 15.46
CA ASN A 164 -6.52 0.36 16.52
C ASN A 164 -7.24 0.94 17.76
N LYS A 165 -8.49 1.35 17.61
CA LYS A 165 -9.33 1.90 18.70
C LYS A 165 -8.71 3.11 19.42
N ASN A 166 -7.97 3.93 18.68
CA ASN A 166 -7.22 5.10 19.17
C ASN A 166 -5.99 4.78 20.04
N GLU A 167 -5.47 3.55 19.97
CA GLU A 167 -4.15 3.22 20.53
C GLU A 167 -3.02 3.79 19.65
N GLY A 168 -3.35 4.09 18.39
CA GLY A 168 -2.43 4.60 17.40
C GLY A 168 -1.75 3.49 16.61
N GLY A 169 -1.20 3.86 15.47
CA GLY A 169 -0.41 2.95 14.63
C GLY A 169 0.63 3.72 13.85
N ILE A 170 1.80 3.10 13.66
CA ILE A 170 2.97 3.73 13.07
C ILE A 170 3.34 3.09 11.73
N TRP A 171 4.04 3.86 10.89
CA TRP A 171 4.68 3.34 9.67
C TRP A 171 5.86 4.23 9.28
N LEU A 172 6.75 3.74 8.43
CA LEU A 172 7.82 4.53 7.83
C LEU A 172 7.41 5.02 6.43
N SER A 173 7.86 6.22 6.06
CA SER A 173 7.63 6.83 4.75
C SER A 173 8.91 7.50 4.25
N ASP A 174 9.10 7.52 2.94
CA ASP A 174 10.13 8.27 2.21
C ASP A 174 9.72 9.72 1.90
N SER A 175 8.48 10.09 2.23
CA SER A 175 7.93 11.44 2.07
C SER A 175 7.37 11.98 3.39
N GLU A 176 7.50 13.30 3.60
CA GLU A 176 6.84 14.03 4.69
C GLU A 176 5.31 14.09 4.51
N GLU A 177 4.83 13.93 3.28
CA GLU A 177 3.40 13.88 2.99
C GLU A 177 2.75 12.67 3.68
N ILE A 178 1.62 12.91 4.36
CA ILE A 178 0.87 11.85 5.02
C ILE A 178 0.01 11.11 3.99
N LYS A 179 0.34 9.84 3.74
CA LYS A 179 -0.46 8.88 2.99
C LYS A 179 -0.65 7.63 3.84
N ASN A 180 -1.73 7.62 4.61
CA ASN A 180 -1.99 6.61 5.62
C ASN A 180 -2.30 5.22 5.01
N PRO A 181 -1.48 4.18 5.26
CA PRO A 181 -1.71 2.83 4.78
C PRO A 181 -2.71 2.03 5.64
N LEU A 182 -2.96 2.47 6.87
CA LEU A 182 -3.64 1.70 7.92
C LEU A 182 -5.18 1.69 7.82
N PHE A 183 -5.72 2.24 6.74
CA PHE A 183 -7.16 2.35 6.51
C PHE A 183 -7.58 2.02 5.08
N ALA A 184 -6.76 1.25 4.35
CA ALA A 184 -7.10 0.71 3.04
C ALA A 184 -7.65 1.79 2.08
N GLY A 185 -6.90 2.88 1.91
CA GLY A 185 -7.27 4.02 1.07
C GLY A 185 -8.29 5.00 1.65
N LYS A 186 -8.81 4.76 2.86
CA LYS A 186 -9.60 5.74 3.63
C LYS A 186 -8.68 6.55 4.54
N MET A 187 -9.17 7.69 5.04
CA MET A 187 -8.46 8.53 6.01
C MET A 187 -6.99 8.80 5.63
N LYS A 188 -6.72 9.02 4.34
CA LYS A 188 -5.36 9.14 3.78
C LYS A 188 -4.51 10.21 4.47
N THR A 189 -5.13 11.24 5.02
CA THR A 189 -4.48 12.35 5.71
C THR A 189 -4.43 12.21 7.22
N CYS A 190 -4.93 11.11 7.81
CA CYS A 190 -4.74 10.87 9.24
C CYS A 190 -3.29 10.51 9.49
N GLY A 191 -2.54 11.41 10.11
CA GLY A 191 -1.20 11.13 10.57
C GLY A 191 -0.40 12.37 10.88
N ALA A 192 0.75 12.18 11.51
CA ALA A 192 1.77 13.19 11.67
C ALA A 192 3.14 12.52 11.70
N VAL A 193 4.16 13.22 11.20
CA VAL A 193 5.57 12.83 11.38
C VAL A 193 5.90 12.90 12.88
N LYS A 194 6.51 11.84 13.40
CA LYS A 194 6.94 11.72 14.79
C LYS A 194 8.45 11.73 14.94
N GLN A 195 9.14 11.14 13.98
CA GLN A 195 10.59 11.04 13.96
C GLN A 195 11.10 11.06 12.52
N VAL A 196 12.30 11.60 12.35
CA VAL A 196 13.09 11.49 11.13
C VAL A 196 14.21 10.49 11.36
N ILE A 197 14.35 9.52 10.47
CA ILE A 197 15.48 8.60 10.39
C ILE A 197 16.39 9.13 9.29
N GLU A 198 17.58 9.60 9.69
CA GLU A 198 18.58 10.11 8.76
C GLU A 198 19.37 8.98 8.09
N ILE A 199 20.09 9.32 7.03
CA ILE A 199 20.95 8.37 6.29
C ILE A 199 22.08 7.89 7.22
N GLY A 200 22.38 6.58 7.19
CA GLY A 200 23.37 5.92 8.05
C GLY A 200 23.88 4.59 7.51
#